data_AF-A0A4R8DLP8-F1
#
_entry.id   AF-A0A4R8DLP8-F1
#
_cell.length_a   1.000
_cell.length_b   1.000
_cell.length_c   1.000
_cell.angle_alpha   90.00
_cell.angle_beta   90.00
_cell.angle_gamma   90.00
#
_symmetry.space_group_name_H-M   'P 1'
#
loop_
_entity.id
_entity.type
_entity.pdbx_description
1 polymer ?
#
loop_
_entity_poly.entity_id
_entity_poly.type
_entity_poly.pdbx_seq_one_letter_code
_entity_poly.pdbx_strand_id
1 'polypeptide(L)'
;MNPDEAIPLQAFGALLHSQNPGMVCRALNMYQVAAAYTQVSGGNPLEPMADEVRQVARGIVARPPADAGADVPAGFDHLSALNVLTTLAEPEDAELLAEVLESTSNDQIRAVASLAADTARRKTTGS
;
A
#
# COMPACT_ATOMS: atom_id res chain seq x y z
N MET A 1 10.28 -10.94 -20.42
CA MET A 1 8.89 -10.55 -20.11
C MET A 1 8.35 -9.87 -21.36
N ASN A 2 7.26 -10.35 -21.93
CA ASN A 2 6.68 -9.72 -23.12
C ASN A 2 6.15 -8.33 -22.73
N PRO A 3 6.33 -7.28 -23.55
CA PRO A 3 5.77 -5.96 -23.27
C PRO A 3 4.24 -5.95 -23.20
N ASP A 4 3.58 -6.99 -23.73
CA ASP A 4 2.13 -7.21 -23.69
C ASP A 4 1.59 -7.78 -22.35
N GLU A 5 2.47 -8.19 -21.42
CA GLU A 5 2.07 -8.67 -20.08
C GLU A 5 2.18 -7.59 -18.99
N ALA A 6 2.45 -6.34 -19.36
CA ALA A 6 2.31 -5.22 -18.44
C ALA A 6 0.81 -4.98 -18.20
N ILE A 7 0.39 -4.91 -16.92
CA ILE A 7 -0.98 -4.51 -16.59
C ILE A 7 -1.20 -3.11 -17.19
N PRO A 8 -2.16 -2.90 -18.11
CA PRO A 8 -2.43 -1.58 -18.63
C PRO A 8 -2.80 -0.64 -17.47
N LEU A 9 -2.20 0.55 -17.40
CA LEU A 9 -2.43 1.51 -16.30
C LEU A 9 -3.91 1.80 -16.07
N GLN A 10 -4.70 1.83 -17.15
CA GLN A 10 -6.16 2.00 -17.07
C GLN A 10 -6.84 0.84 -16.31
N ALA A 11 -6.41 -0.41 -16.56
CA ALA A 11 -6.96 -1.58 -15.87
C ALA A 11 -6.55 -1.59 -14.40
N PHE A 12 -5.30 -1.22 -14.10
CA PHE A 12 -4.84 -1.05 -12.72
C PHE A 12 -5.65 0.03 -11.99
N GLY A 13 -5.83 1.21 -12.60
CA GLY A 13 -6.63 2.29 -12.04
C GLY A 13 -8.08 1.89 -11.77
N ALA A 14 -8.70 1.13 -12.69
CA ALA A 14 -10.04 0.61 -12.48
C ALA A 14 -10.15 -0.33 -11.26
N LEU A 15 -9.11 -1.13 -10.99
CA LEU A 15 -9.05 -1.97 -9.79
C LEU A 15 -8.83 -1.13 -8.53
N LEU A 16 -7.91 -0.16 -8.59
CA LEU A 16 -7.56 0.72 -7.47
C LEU A 16 -8.74 1.56 -6.98
N HIS A 17 -9.62 2.01 -7.90
CA HIS A 17 -10.82 2.79 -7.58
C HIS A 17 -12.11 1.96 -7.53
N SER A 18 -12.00 0.64 -7.46
CA SER A 18 -13.16 -0.23 -7.38
C SER A 18 -13.95 -0.01 -6.09
N GLN A 19 -15.28 -0.11 -6.16
CA GLN A 19 -16.14 -0.14 -4.97
C GLN A 19 -16.02 -1.48 -4.20
N ASN A 20 -15.35 -2.48 -4.78
CA ASN A 20 -15.08 -3.75 -4.12
C ASN A 20 -13.73 -3.67 -3.36
N PRO A 21 -13.71 -3.70 -2.01
CA PRO A 21 -12.48 -3.58 -1.23
C PRO A 21 -11.43 -4.66 -1.55
N GLY A 22 -11.87 -5.87 -1.93
CA GLY A 22 -10.96 -6.94 -2.33
C GLY A 22 -10.21 -6.63 -3.63
N MET A 23 -10.84 -5.92 -4.57
CA MET A 23 -10.18 -5.48 -5.81
C MET A 23 -9.16 -4.38 -5.55
N VAL A 24 -9.47 -3.46 -4.63
CA VAL A 24 -8.52 -2.43 -4.18
C VAL A 24 -7.31 -3.06 -3.52
N CYS A 25 -7.51 -3.99 -2.57
CA CYS A 25 -6.40 -4.70 -1.92
C CYS A 25 -5.56 -5.49 -2.93
N ARG A 26 -6.21 -6.10 -3.94
CA ARG A 26 -5.50 -6.76 -5.03
C ARG A 26 -4.63 -5.77 -5.82
N ALA A 27 -5.14 -4.59 -6.16
CA ALA A 27 -4.36 -3.55 -6.84
C ALA A 27 -3.15 -3.11 -5.99
N LEU A 28 -3.34 -2.88 -4.69
CA LEU A 28 -2.24 -2.52 -3.77
C LEU A 28 -1.16 -3.61 -3.73
N ASN A 29 -1.55 -4.87 -3.62
CA ASN A 29 -0.60 -6.00 -3.64
C ASN A 29 0.10 -6.12 -5.00
N MET A 30 -0.59 -5.86 -6.11
CA MET A 30 0.02 -5.83 -7.46
C MET A 30 1.07 -4.73 -7.57
N TYR A 31 0.79 -3.53 -7.03
CA TYR A 31 1.77 -2.45 -6.98
C TYR A 31 3.02 -2.88 -6.22
N GLN A 32 2.85 -3.50 -5.05
CA GLN A 32 4.00 -3.91 -4.24
C GLN A 32 4.83 -5.01 -4.92
N VAL A 33 4.18 -5.96 -5.58
CA VAL A 33 4.88 -6.96 -6.39
C VAL A 33 5.69 -6.28 -7.49
N ALA A 34 5.10 -5.34 -8.23
CA ALA A 34 5.80 -4.61 -9.29
C ALA A 34 6.96 -3.76 -8.74
N ALA A 35 6.78 -3.11 -7.58
CA ALA A 35 7.81 -2.35 -6.90
C ALA A 35 9.00 -3.22 -6.46
N ALA A 36 8.75 -4.43 -5.98
CA ALA A 36 9.80 -5.37 -5.58
C ALA A 36 10.64 -5.87 -6.77
N TYR A 37 10.05 -5.99 -7.97
CA TYR A 37 10.75 -6.46 -9.16
C TYR A 37 11.52 -5.37 -9.93
N THR A 38 11.37 -4.10 -9.55
CA THR A 38 12.02 -2.95 -10.22
C THR A 38 13.53 -3.05 -10.35
N GLN A 39 14.21 -3.62 -9.35
CA GLN A 39 15.66 -3.78 -9.33
C GLN A 39 16.16 -4.72 -10.45
N VAL A 40 15.27 -5.53 -11.03
CA VAL A 40 15.61 -6.54 -12.05
C VAL A 40 15.04 -6.17 -13.43
N SER A 41 13.95 -5.38 -13.50
CA SER A 41 13.18 -5.14 -14.72
C SER A 41 13.29 -3.75 -15.35
N GLY A 42 14.13 -2.85 -14.81
CA GLY A 42 14.34 -1.52 -15.40
C GLY A 42 13.29 -0.46 -15.03
N GLY A 43 12.59 -0.63 -13.90
CA GLY A 43 11.61 0.32 -13.37
C GLY A 43 10.27 -0.32 -12.98
N ASN A 44 9.42 0.41 -12.25
CA ASN A 44 8.07 -0.06 -11.91
C ASN A 44 7.12 0.40 -13.02
N PRO A 45 6.48 -0.51 -13.78
CA PRO A 45 5.53 -0.10 -14.80
C PRO A 45 4.33 0.69 -14.24
N LEU A 46 4.06 0.57 -12.93
CA LEU A 46 2.98 1.26 -12.23
C LEU A 46 3.44 2.56 -11.53
N GLU A 47 4.71 2.94 -11.63
CA GLU A 47 5.26 4.18 -11.05
C GLU A 47 4.44 5.44 -11.37
N PRO A 48 3.88 5.62 -12.59
CA PRO A 48 3.04 6.79 -12.87
C PRO A 48 1.79 6.93 -11.97
N MET A 49 1.40 5.86 -11.26
CA MET A 49 0.24 5.85 -10.36
C MET A 49 0.64 5.88 -8.87
N ALA A 50 1.93 6.05 -8.55
CA ALA A 50 2.43 5.98 -7.17
C ALA A 50 1.68 6.92 -6.22
N ASP A 51 1.43 8.17 -6.62
CA ASP A 51 0.70 9.13 -5.78
C ASP A 51 -0.74 8.72 -5.52
N GLU A 52 -1.46 8.24 -6.54
CA GLU A 52 -2.84 7.76 -6.39
C GLU A 52 -2.90 6.52 -5.50
N VAL A 53 -1.95 5.60 -5.68
CA VAL A 53 -1.82 4.40 -4.84
C VAL A 53 -1.55 4.79 -3.38
N ARG A 54 -0.66 5.76 -3.13
CA ARG A 54 -0.41 6.30 -1.78
C ARG A 54 -1.70 6.87 -1.18
N GLN A 55 -2.42 7.71 -1.92
CA GLN A 55 -3.66 8.34 -1.44
C GLN A 55 -4.73 7.29 -1.08
N VAL A 56 -4.90 6.25 -1.88
CA VAL A 56 -5.84 5.16 -1.58
C VAL A 56 -5.40 4.37 -0.36
N ALA A 57 -4.12 4.03 -0.24
CA ALA A 57 -3.58 3.35 0.93
C ALA A 57 -3.79 4.16 2.22
N ARG A 58 -3.52 5.48 2.19
CA ARG A 58 -3.81 6.41 3.30
C ARG A 58 -5.29 6.40 3.67
N GLY A 59 -6.17 6.46 2.67
CA GLY A 59 -7.62 6.44 2.88
C GLY A 59 -8.14 5.16 3.54
N ILE A 60 -7.46 4.02 3.33
CA ILE A 60 -7.76 2.75 3.99
C ILE A 60 -7.28 2.79 5.44
N VAL A 61 -6.03 3.16 5.71
CA VAL A 61 -5.47 3.12 7.07
C VAL A 61 -6.06 4.18 8.01
N ALA A 62 -6.66 5.24 7.46
CA ALA A 62 -7.42 6.25 8.21
C ALA A 62 -8.79 5.75 8.72
N ARG A 63 -9.19 4.53 8.37
CA ARG A 63 -10.44 3.88 8.83
C ARG A 63 -10.08 2.69 9.72
N PRO A 64 -11.01 2.23 10.59
CA PRO A 64 -10.81 0.99 11.33
C PRO A 64 -10.48 -0.19 10.37
N PRO A 65 -9.59 -1.11 10.75
CA PRO A 65 -9.30 -2.29 9.94
C PRO A 65 -10.56 -3.11 9.67
N ALA A 66 -10.66 -3.72 8.49
CA ALA A 66 -11.79 -4.56 8.15
C ALA A 66 -11.90 -5.79 9.08
N ASP A 67 -13.12 -6.15 9.44
CA ASP A 67 -13.39 -7.39 10.17
C ASP A 67 -13.01 -8.63 9.35
N ALA A 68 -12.84 -9.77 10.03
CA ALA A 68 -12.61 -11.03 9.34
C ALA A 68 -13.81 -11.42 8.47
N GLY A 69 -13.53 -11.81 7.21
CA GLY A 69 -14.49 -12.40 6.30
C GLY A 69 -14.32 -13.92 6.18
N ALA A 70 -15.15 -14.57 5.35
CA ALA A 70 -15.09 -16.02 5.14
C ALA A 70 -13.72 -16.52 4.66
N ASP A 71 -13.05 -15.74 3.80
CA ASP A 71 -11.78 -16.11 3.16
C ASP A 71 -10.65 -15.09 3.42
N VAL A 72 -10.89 -14.09 4.27
CA VAL A 72 -9.97 -12.96 4.47
C VAL A 72 -9.78 -12.70 5.97
N PRO A 73 -8.54 -12.70 6.48
CA PRO A 73 -8.29 -12.43 7.90
C PRO A 73 -8.61 -10.96 8.25
N ALA A 74 -8.92 -10.71 9.52
CA ALA A 74 -9.16 -9.35 10.01
C ALA A 74 -7.94 -8.45 9.74
N GLY A 75 -8.20 -7.23 9.28
CA GLY A 75 -7.20 -6.21 8.97
C GLY A 75 -6.36 -6.49 7.72
N PHE A 76 -6.82 -7.37 6.83
CA PHE A 76 -6.14 -7.62 5.55
C PHE A 76 -6.00 -6.37 4.68
N ASP A 77 -7.00 -5.48 4.72
CA ASP A 77 -7.00 -4.20 4.03
C ASP A 77 -5.89 -3.27 4.54
N HIS A 78 -5.74 -3.17 5.86
CA HIS A 78 -4.64 -2.47 6.51
C HIS A 78 -3.29 -3.08 6.14
N LEU A 79 -3.16 -4.42 6.15
CA LEU A 79 -1.92 -5.07 5.74
C LEU A 79 -1.54 -4.74 4.29
N SER A 80 -2.49 -4.82 3.35
CA SER A 80 -2.26 -4.45 1.95
C SER A 80 -1.87 -2.98 1.78
N ALA A 81 -2.56 -2.07 2.46
CA ALA A 81 -2.29 -0.62 2.40
C ALA A 81 -0.92 -0.27 3.02
N LEU A 82 -0.65 -0.74 4.23
CA LEU A 82 0.61 -0.48 4.93
C LEU A 82 1.81 -1.06 4.17
N ASN A 83 1.65 -2.23 3.54
CA ASN A 83 2.72 -2.85 2.76
C ASN A 83 3.17 -1.96 1.61
N VAL A 84 2.24 -1.30 0.91
CA VAL A 84 2.59 -0.32 -0.13
C VAL A 84 3.24 0.94 0.46
N LEU A 85 2.74 1.41 1.61
CA LEU A 85 3.32 2.56 2.31
C LEU A 85 4.76 2.30 2.80
N THR A 86 5.20 1.05 2.96
CA THR A 86 6.63 0.76 3.21
C THR A 86 7.56 1.30 2.11
N THR A 87 7.03 1.53 0.91
CA THR A 87 7.78 2.08 -0.23
C THR A 87 7.34 3.51 -0.54
N LEU A 88 6.04 3.80 -0.44
CA LEU A 88 5.45 5.06 -0.90
C LEU A 88 5.17 6.09 0.18
N ALA A 89 5.29 5.76 1.47
CA ALA A 89 5.00 6.73 2.52
C ALA A 89 5.85 7.98 2.37
N GLU A 90 5.23 9.13 2.59
CA GLU A 90 5.85 10.45 2.59
C GLU A 90 5.83 11.05 4.02
N PRO A 91 6.61 12.12 4.30
CA PRO A 91 6.64 12.76 5.61
C PRO A 91 5.25 13.13 6.16
N GLU A 92 4.32 13.53 5.30
CA GLU A 92 2.94 13.87 5.70
C GLU A 92 2.13 12.68 6.23
N ASP A 93 2.62 11.44 6.06
CA ASP A 93 1.95 10.22 6.53
C ASP A 93 2.35 9.86 7.96
N ALA A 94 3.33 10.54 8.55
CA ALA A 94 3.93 10.16 9.83
C ALA A 94 2.93 10.15 11.00
N GLU A 95 2.05 11.14 11.08
CA GLU A 95 1.04 11.23 12.14
C GLU A 95 0.01 10.10 12.04
N LEU A 96 -0.53 9.87 10.84
CA LEU A 96 -1.45 8.77 10.56
C LEU A 96 -0.84 7.40 10.90
N LEU A 97 0.42 7.19 10.56
CA LEU A 97 1.12 5.93 10.86
C LEU A 97 1.40 5.76 12.36
N ALA A 98 1.63 6.85 13.10
CA ALA A 98 1.75 6.82 14.54
C ALA A 98 0.42 6.43 15.22
N GLU A 99 -0.70 7.00 14.77
CA GLU A 99 -2.04 6.64 15.27
C GLU A 99 -2.35 5.15 15.05
N VAL A 100 -1.99 4.59 13.89
CA VAL A 100 -2.14 3.15 13.62
C VAL A 100 -1.31 2.31 14.58
N LEU A 101 -0.06 2.72 14.85
CA LEU A 101 0.82 2.01 15.78
C LEU A 101 0.30 2.06 17.23
N GLU A 102 -0.28 3.19 17.66
CA GLU A 102 -0.83 3.34 19.00
C GLU A 102 -2.13 2.54 19.19
N SER A 103 -2.97 2.47 18.17
CA SER A 103 -4.31 1.88 18.26
C SER A 103 -4.38 0.39 17.92
N THR A 104 -3.47 -0.13 17.09
CA THR A 104 -3.54 -1.52 16.66
C THR A 104 -3.25 -2.49 17.79
N SER A 105 -4.00 -3.59 17.88
CA SER A 105 -3.70 -4.75 18.73
C SER A 105 -3.14 -5.93 17.94
N ASN A 106 -3.03 -5.79 16.62
CA ASN A 106 -2.54 -6.84 15.72
C ASN A 106 -1.04 -6.68 15.48
N ASP A 107 -0.25 -7.67 15.89
CA ASP A 107 1.21 -7.64 15.79
C ASP A 107 1.72 -7.57 14.34
N GLN A 108 1.02 -8.18 13.38
CA GLN A 108 1.38 -8.08 11.97
C GLN A 108 1.18 -6.67 11.43
N ILE A 109 0.05 -6.04 11.76
CA ILE A 109 -0.23 -4.63 11.40
C ILE A 109 0.84 -3.74 12.04
N ARG A 110 1.16 -3.95 13.32
CA ARG A 110 2.21 -3.20 14.03
C ARG A 110 3.57 -3.29 13.34
N ALA A 111 3.97 -4.49 12.93
CA ALA A 111 5.25 -4.72 12.27
C ALA A 111 5.33 -3.96 10.93
N VAL A 112 4.30 -4.08 10.09
CA VAL A 112 4.30 -3.42 8.77
C VAL A 112 4.15 -1.89 8.89
N ALA A 113 3.31 -1.41 9.82
CA ALA A 113 3.18 0.02 10.12
C ALA A 113 4.50 0.64 10.60
N SER A 114 5.29 -0.10 11.37
CA SER A 114 6.60 0.38 11.82
C SER A 114 7.56 0.60 10.63
N LEU A 115 7.53 -0.29 9.64
CA LEU A 115 8.33 -0.15 8.42
C LEU A 115 7.87 1.05 7.58
N ALA A 116 6.55 1.23 7.42
CA ALA A 116 5.99 2.38 6.73
C ALA A 116 6.35 3.71 7.43
N ALA A 117 6.27 3.75 8.76
CA ALA A 117 6.63 4.93 9.56
C ALA A 117 8.13 5.27 9.43
N ASP A 118 9.00 4.26 9.39
CA ASP A 118 10.42 4.46 9.13
C ASP A 118 10.68 5.03 7.72
N THR A 119 9.97 4.54 6.71
CA THR A 119 10.03 5.10 5.34
C THR A 119 9.63 6.57 5.31
N ALA A 120 8.49 6.94 5.92
CA ALA A 120 8.05 8.34 6.00
C ALA A 120 9.13 9.23 6.66
N ARG A 121 9.69 8.77 7.79
CA ARG A 121 10.73 9.49 8.53
C ARG A 121 12.03 9.67 7.75
N ARG A 122 12.50 8.63 7.05
CA ARG A 122 13.75 8.71 6.26
C ARG A 122 13.66 9.76 5.17
N LYS A 123 12.49 9.94 4.55
CA LYS A 123 12.26 10.98 3.54
C LYS A 123 12.24 12.40 4.13
N THR A 124 11.83 12.55 5.38
CA THR A 124 11.93 13.84 6.10
C THR A 124 13.38 14.28 6.28
N THR A 125 14.29 13.34 6.54
CA THR A 125 15.71 13.65 6.78
C THR A 125 16.55 13.85 5.52
N GLY A 126 15.98 13.56 4.34
CA GLY A 126 16.66 13.65 3.04
C GLY A 126 16.28 14.87 2.19
N SER A 127 15.44 15.77 2.71
CA SER A 127 15.00 17.01 2.03
C SER A 127 15.77 18.24 2.52
#